data_AF-A0A979G414-F1
#
_entry.id   AF-A0A979G414-F1
#
_cell.length_a   1.000
_cell.length_b   1.000
_cell.length_c   1.000
_cell.angle_alpha   90.00
_cell.angle_beta   90.00
_cell.angle_gamma   90.00
#
_symmetry.space_group_name_H-M   'P 1'
#
loop_
_entity.id
_entity.type
_entity.pdbx_description
1 polymer ?
#
loop_
_entity_poly.entity_id
_entity_poly.type
_entity_poly.pdbx_seq_one_letter_code
_entity_poly.pdbx_strand_id
1 'polypeptide(L)'
;MITYFSIHILVTLLSSGYSPALIENAYSQPQAFNSMFQPEKVLALKKTVAPELTAPKGYRVVDRIGGDLNRDGIPDSILIVKSTEMGGFEMDQGNKLIDRNRRGLIIFLGRKGQFKKAVENLQCFSSENEDGGVYTAPELSIEILRNKLYIHYAHGRYGCWKYTFRFRGADFDLIGYDASNNTGPRIDRQVSINFLTKRRLERINKNVTAEGGDEVFDEKWSDISLEGLAKLSNIEDFDNLGEGGW
;
A
#
# COMPACT_ATOMS: atom_id res chain seq x y z
N MET A 1 2.68 27.09 -27.95
CA MET A 1 1.65 26.04 -27.91
C MET A 1 1.47 25.67 -26.44
N ILE A 2 0.27 25.94 -25.89
CA ILE A 2 -0.23 25.59 -24.53
C ILE A 2 0.45 26.37 -23.37
N THR A 3 0.10 27.64 -23.11
CA THR A 3 -0.92 28.16 -22.15
C THR A 3 -0.93 27.50 -20.76
N TYR A 4 -0.41 28.24 -19.77
CA TYR A 4 -0.60 28.01 -18.34
C TYR A 4 -1.98 28.54 -17.89
N PHE A 5 -2.66 27.74 -17.06
CA PHE A 5 -3.93 28.09 -16.41
C PHE A 5 -3.71 29.12 -15.30
N SER A 6 -4.50 30.19 -15.34
CA SER A 6 -4.63 31.20 -14.29
C SER A 6 -5.58 30.72 -13.18
N ILE A 7 -5.16 30.80 -11.92
CA ILE A 7 -6.03 30.67 -10.75
C ILE A 7 -6.52 32.08 -10.38
N HIS A 8 -7.84 32.30 -10.49
CA HIS A 8 -8.51 33.47 -9.93
C HIS A 8 -8.84 33.20 -8.46
N ILE A 9 -8.34 34.04 -7.55
CA ILE A 9 -8.91 34.20 -6.21
C ILE A 9 -9.62 35.55 -6.20
N LEU A 10 -10.94 35.47 -6.13
CA LEU A 10 -11.85 36.60 -5.99
C LEU A 10 -11.94 36.94 -4.49
N VAL A 11 -11.38 38.07 -4.07
CA VAL A 11 -11.63 38.63 -2.74
C VAL A 11 -12.64 39.77 -2.90
N THR A 12 -13.88 39.51 -2.51
CA THR A 12 -14.94 40.52 -2.42
C THR A 12 -14.90 41.11 -1.03
N LEU A 13 -14.41 42.35 -0.90
CA LEU A 13 -14.53 43.15 0.33
C LEU A 13 -15.56 44.26 0.13
N LEU A 14 -16.42 44.36 1.15
CA LEU A 14 -17.61 45.17 1.24
C LEU A 14 -17.32 46.67 1.12
N SER A 15 -18.25 47.34 0.45
CA SER A 15 -18.43 48.78 0.34
C SER A 15 -18.73 49.45 1.69
N SER A 16 -18.09 50.59 1.98
CA SER A 16 -18.73 51.92 2.07
C SER A 16 -17.84 52.93 2.82
N GLY A 17 -17.55 54.06 2.17
CA GLY A 17 -16.84 55.19 2.77
C GLY A 17 -15.98 55.98 1.78
N TYR A 18 -16.61 56.95 1.09
CA TYR A 18 -16.03 58.07 0.32
C TYR A 18 -14.86 58.78 1.04
N SER A 19 -13.90 59.50 0.41
CA SER A 19 -13.87 60.18 -0.90
C SER A 19 -12.41 60.38 -1.39
N PRO A 20 -12.16 60.39 -2.71
CA PRO A 20 -10.86 60.64 -3.34
C PRO A 20 -10.63 62.13 -3.64
N ALA A 21 -9.39 62.60 -3.56
CA ALA A 21 -8.96 63.83 -4.20
C ALA A 21 -7.56 63.67 -4.82
N LEU A 22 -7.56 63.57 -6.16
CA LEU A 22 -6.66 64.22 -7.13
C LEU A 22 -5.16 63.86 -7.00
N ILE A 23 -4.63 62.91 -7.78
CA ILE A 23 -4.17 63.08 -9.18
C ILE A 23 -3.33 64.35 -9.33
N GLU A 24 -2.00 64.25 -9.45
CA GLU A 24 -1.29 64.28 -10.74
C GLU A 24 0.25 64.32 -10.53
N ASN A 25 0.97 63.61 -11.41
CA ASN A 25 2.34 63.88 -11.91
C ASN A 25 3.50 63.91 -10.90
N ALA A 26 4.72 63.50 -11.20
CA ALA A 26 5.35 62.73 -12.27
C ALA A 26 6.80 62.56 -11.78
N TYR A 27 7.39 61.38 -12.01
CA TYR A 27 8.83 61.15 -12.21
C TYR A 27 9.85 62.08 -11.53
N SER A 28 10.52 61.60 -10.48
CA SER A 28 11.94 61.88 -10.22
C SER A 28 12.56 60.83 -9.27
N GLN A 29 13.69 60.29 -9.72
CA GLN A 29 14.51 59.16 -9.26
C GLN A 29 15.15 59.27 -7.84
N PRO A 30 15.82 58.20 -7.33
CA PRO A 30 15.67 57.68 -5.97
C PRO A 30 16.92 57.83 -5.09
N GLN A 31 16.76 58.23 -3.83
CA GLN A 31 17.81 58.06 -2.81
C GLN A 31 17.17 57.93 -1.42
N ALA A 32 16.93 56.69 -0.97
CA ALA A 32 16.91 56.24 0.43
C ALA A 32 16.06 54.96 0.56
N PHE A 33 16.50 53.85 -0.03
CA PHE A 33 15.91 52.54 0.29
C PHE A 33 16.96 51.42 0.34
N ASN A 34 18.18 51.75 0.76
CA ASN A 34 19.28 50.77 0.88
C ASN A 34 19.92 50.84 2.27
N SER A 35 19.13 50.75 3.35
CA SER A 35 19.71 50.55 4.69
C SER A 35 18.91 49.66 5.66
N MET A 36 17.90 48.91 5.21
CA MET A 36 17.08 48.10 6.15
C MET A 36 16.98 46.59 5.87
N PHE A 37 17.75 46.06 4.93
CA PHE A 37 17.83 44.60 4.74
C PHE A 37 19.28 44.14 4.83
N GLN A 38 19.75 43.87 6.06
CA GLN A 38 20.81 42.89 6.22
C GLN A 38 20.17 41.51 6.03
N PRO A 39 20.64 40.68 5.10
CA PRO A 39 20.15 39.31 5.02
C PRO A 39 20.62 38.58 6.28
N GLU A 40 19.69 38.26 7.16
CA GLU A 40 19.92 37.24 8.17
C GLU A 40 20.48 36.00 7.47
N LYS A 41 21.52 35.40 8.05
CA LYS A 41 22.03 34.08 7.66
C LYS A 41 20.86 33.11 7.68
N VAL A 42 20.24 32.87 6.53
CA VAL A 42 19.38 31.72 6.32
C VAL A 42 20.30 30.52 6.46
N LEU A 43 20.30 29.93 7.66
CA LEU A 43 20.95 28.66 7.93
C LEU A 43 20.35 27.68 6.92
N ALA A 44 21.12 27.33 5.90
CA ALA A 44 20.73 26.31 4.94
C ALA A 44 20.41 25.05 5.76
N LEU A 45 19.12 24.74 5.89
CA LEU A 45 18.68 23.43 6.35
C LEU A 45 19.39 22.44 5.43
N LYS A 46 20.40 21.75 5.96
CA LYS A 46 20.98 20.58 5.32
C LYS A 46 19.80 19.67 5.05
N LYS A 47 19.34 19.64 3.79
CA LYS A 47 18.34 18.71 3.32
C LYS A 47 18.93 17.34 3.60
N THR A 48 18.50 16.74 4.69
CA THR A 48 18.98 15.43 5.10
C THR A 48 18.30 14.52 4.11
N VAL A 49 19.01 14.17 3.02
CA VAL A 49 18.50 13.25 2.02
C VAL A 49 18.31 11.94 2.77
N ALA A 50 17.05 11.54 2.94
CA ALA A 50 16.73 10.26 3.57
C ALA A 50 17.50 9.16 2.79
N PRO A 51 18.12 8.21 3.48
CA PRO A 51 18.92 7.19 2.81
C PRO A 51 18.06 6.46 1.78
N GLU A 52 18.59 6.32 0.56
CA GLU A 52 17.92 5.62 -0.52
C GLU A 52 17.83 4.13 -0.16
N LEU A 53 16.59 3.65 0.00
CA LEU A 53 16.34 2.22 0.23
C LEU A 53 16.43 1.50 -1.10
N THR A 54 17.30 0.50 -1.20
CA THR A 54 17.57 -0.26 -2.42
C THR A 54 17.18 -1.73 -2.25
N ALA A 55 16.91 -2.38 -3.38
CA ALA A 55 16.76 -3.83 -3.42
C ALA A 55 18.15 -4.51 -3.35
N PRO A 56 18.25 -5.74 -2.82
CA PRO A 56 19.48 -6.52 -2.86
C PRO A 56 19.87 -6.88 -4.30
N LYS A 57 21.12 -7.31 -4.49
CA LYS A 57 21.60 -7.80 -5.79
C LYS A 57 20.70 -8.94 -6.29
N GLY A 58 20.37 -8.93 -7.58
CA GLY A 58 19.45 -9.90 -8.21
C GLY A 58 17.98 -9.52 -8.08
N TYR A 59 17.67 -8.34 -7.53
CA TYR A 59 16.32 -7.84 -7.37
C TYR A 59 16.20 -6.39 -7.84
N ARG A 60 15.00 -6.03 -8.31
CA ARG A 60 14.60 -4.65 -8.59
C ARG A 60 13.42 -4.25 -7.73
N VAL A 61 13.34 -2.98 -7.35
CA VAL A 61 12.15 -2.42 -6.69
C VAL A 61 11.06 -2.23 -7.76
N VAL A 62 9.86 -2.72 -7.50
CA VAL A 62 8.68 -2.55 -8.37
C VAL A 62 7.62 -1.65 -7.75
N ASP A 63 7.61 -1.53 -6.42
CA ASP A 63 6.73 -0.59 -5.72
C ASP A 63 7.31 -0.18 -4.35
N ARG A 64 6.82 0.94 -3.82
CA ARG A 64 7.18 1.46 -2.49
C ARG A 64 5.95 1.99 -1.77
N ILE A 65 5.73 1.47 -0.57
CA ILE A 65 4.61 1.85 0.29
C ILE A 65 5.14 2.47 1.58
N GLY A 66 4.58 3.59 2.00
CA GLY A 66 4.93 4.29 3.24
C GLY A 66 3.78 4.25 4.26
N GLY A 67 4.10 4.22 5.54
CA GLY A 67 3.12 4.23 6.61
C GLY A 67 3.78 4.15 7.98
N ASP A 68 3.02 3.86 9.03
CA ASP A 68 3.56 3.61 10.37
C ASP A 68 3.07 2.21 10.82
N LEU A 69 3.97 1.23 10.85
CA LEU A 69 3.67 -0.17 11.16
C LEU A 69 3.81 -0.49 12.65
N ASN A 70 4.63 0.27 13.37
CA ASN A 70 5.03 -0.02 14.76
C ASN A 70 4.45 0.96 15.80
N ARG A 71 3.69 1.98 15.37
CA ARG A 71 3.03 3.01 16.19
C ARG A 71 4.00 3.96 16.91
N ASP A 72 5.19 4.18 16.37
CA ASP A 72 6.14 5.15 16.94
C ASP A 72 5.99 6.56 16.36
N GLY A 73 5.09 6.75 15.38
CA GLY A 73 4.86 8.03 14.71
C GLY A 73 5.95 8.40 13.70
N ILE A 74 6.92 7.53 13.45
CA ILE A 74 7.95 7.68 12.43
C ILE A 74 7.53 6.88 11.18
N PRO A 75 7.59 7.46 9.97
CA PRO A 75 7.28 6.72 8.76
C PRO A 75 8.25 5.54 8.52
N ASP A 76 7.65 4.37 8.34
CA ASP A 76 8.23 3.13 7.84
C ASP A 76 8.08 3.03 6.32
N SER A 77 8.85 2.14 5.69
CA SER A 77 8.80 1.89 4.25
C SER A 77 8.79 0.40 3.95
N ILE A 78 7.91 -0.01 3.03
CA ILE A 78 7.90 -1.34 2.42
C ILE A 78 8.37 -1.16 0.98
N LEU A 79 9.35 -1.97 0.57
CA LEU A 79 9.70 -2.15 -0.84
C LEU A 79 9.07 -3.43 -1.33
N ILE A 80 8.37 -3.38 -2.45
CA ILE A 80 8.03 -4.58 -3.21
C ILE A 80 9.13 -4.78 -4.21
N VAL A 81 9.71 -5.98 -4.21
CA VAL A 81 10.85 -6.33 -5.04
C VAL A 81 10.50 -7.49 -5.95
N LYS A 82 11.16 -7.56 -7.11
CA LYS A 82 11.02 -8.66 -8.06
C LYS A 82 12.41 -9.18 -8.42
N SER A 83 12.57 -10.50 -8.45
CA SER A 83 13.81 -11.13 -8.92
C SER A 83 14.09 -10.71 -10.37
N THR A 84 15.37 -10.61 -10.72
CA THR A 84 15.85 -10.33 -12.09
C THR A 84 16.61 -11.51 -12.68
N GLU A 85 16.48 -12.70 -12.08
CA GLU A 85 17.14 -13.91 -12.56
C GLU A 85 16.63 -14.31 -13.95
N MET A 86 17.56 -14.67 -14.83
CA MET A 86 17.24 -15.04 -16.22
C MET A 86 16.36 -16.29 -16.30
N GLY A 87 16.48 -17.19 -15.32
CA GLY A 87 15.67 -18.42 -15.26
C GLY A 87 14.18 -18.18 -15.00
N GLY A 88 13.78 -16.98 -14.54
CA GLY A 88 12.38 -16.62 -14.34
C GLY A 88 11.70 -16.03 -15.59
N PHE A 89 12.38 -15.98 -16.74
CA PHE A 89 11.77 -15.53 -17.99
C PHE A 89 11.31 -16.73 -18.82
N GLU A 90 10.05 -16.71 -19.23
CA GLU A 90 9.39 -17.81 -19.95
C GLU A 90 8.69 -17.31 -21.21
N MET A 91 8.51 -18.17 -22.19
CA MET A 91 7.70 -17.85 -23.37
C MET A 91 6.24 -18.22 -23.08
N ASP A 92 5.32 -17.27 -23.27
CA ASP A 92 3.90 -17.55 -23.20
C ASP A 92 3.38 -18.31 -24.44
N GLN A 93 2.10 -18.67 -24.45
CA GLN A 93 1.46 -19.37 -25.57
C GLN A 93 1.51 -18.59 -26.90
N GLY A 94 1.70 -17.27 -26.84
CA GLY A 94 1.85 -16.38 -27.98
C GLY A 94 3.30 -16.14 -28.43
N ASN A 95 4.26 -16.92 -27.92
CA ASN A 95 5.71 -16.73 -28.13
C ASN A 95 6.22 -15.35 -27.68
N LYS A 96 5.58 -14.74 -26.68
CA LYS A 96 6.06 -13.53 -26.03
C LYS A 96 6.87 -13.90 -24.79
N LEU A 97 8.05 -13.33 -24.67
CA LEU A 97 8.85 -13.46 -23.46
C LEU A 97 8.19 -12.68 -22.32
N ILE A 98 7.85 -13.38 -21.24
CA ILE A 98 7.22 -12.85 -20.03
C ILE A 98 8.11 -13.08 -18.81
N ASP A 99 8.07 -12.13 -17.88
CA ASP A 99 8.84 -12.17 -16.63
C ASP A 99 7.99 -12.83 -15.53
N ARG A 100 8.21 -14.13 -15.29
CA ARG A 100 7.60 -14.93 -14.21
C ARG A 100 8.44 -14.98 -12.94
N ASN A 101 9.45 -14.12 -12.80
CA ASN A 101 10.19 -14.03 -11.55
C ASN A 101 9.25 -13.75 -10.37
N ARG A 102 9.48 -14.44 -9.26
CA ARG A 102 8.71 -14.19 -8.03
C ARG A 102 9.02 -12.81 -7.47
N ARG A 103 8.01 -12.27 -6.80
CA ARG A 103 8.06 -11.01 -6.08
C ARG A 103 8.23 -11.28 -4.58
N GLY A 104 8.61 -10.25 -3.85
CA GLY A 104 8.70 -10.28 -2.41
C GLY A 104 8.63 -8.89 -1.83
N LEU A 105 8.95 -8.78 -0.55
CA LEU A 105 8.94 -7.51 0.15
C LEU A 105 10.12 -7.37 1.11
N ILE A 106 10.48 -6.11 1.35
CA ILE A 106 11.44 -5.72 2.38
C ILE A 106 10.81 -4.61 3.21
N ILE A 107 10.75 -4.78 4.52
CA ILE A 107 10.20 -3.80 5.45
C ILE A 107 11.33 -3.10 6.19
N PHE A 108 11.29 -1.78 6.16
CA PHE A 108 12.21 -0.90 6.84
C PHE A 108 11.46 -0.07 7.87
N LEU A 109 11.87 -0.18 9.14
CA LEU A 109 11.34 0.66 10.20
C LEU A 109 12.11 1.97 10.30
N GLY A 110 11.38 3.09 10.34
CA GLY A 110 11.94 4.42 10.48
C GLY A 110 12.61 4.63 11.84
N ARG A 111 13.72 5.38 11.86
CA ARG A 111 14.46 5.75 13.09
C ARG A 111 15.17 7.09 12.92
N LYS A 112 14.67 8.17 13.51
CA LYS A 112 15.34 9.49 13.60
C LYS A 112 16.21 9.86 12.37
N GLY A 113 15.63 9.80 11.16
CA GLY A 113 16.32 10.13 9.91
C GLY A 113 17.06 8.97 9.22
N GLN A 114 16.94 7.75 9.73
CA GLN A 114 17.46 6.51 9.18
C GLN A 114 16.36 5.45 9.07
N PHE A 115 16.69 4.32 8.46
CA PHE A 115 15.85 3.14 8.36
C PHE A 115 16.59 1.90 8.86
N LYS A 116 15.88 1.01 9.54
CA LYS A 116 16.37 -0.31 9.94
C LYS A 116 15.55 -1.39 9.25
N LYS A 117 16.21 -2.27 8.49
CA LYS A 117 15.56 -3.47 7.90
C LYS A 117 15.01 -4.35 9.03
N ALA A 118 13.71 -4.64 8.98
CA ALA A 118 13.00 -5.48 9.95
C ALA A 118 12.67 -6.86 9.37
N VAL A 119 12.13 -6.89 8.15
CA VAL A 119 11.79 -8.13 7.44
C VAL A 119 12.35 -8.07 6.02
N GLU A 120 12.85 -9.20 5.56
CA GLU A 120 13.22 -9.44 4.16
C GLU A 120 12.65 -10.81 3.79
N ASN A 121 11.69 -10.82 2.86
CA ASN A 121 11.12 -12.04 2.31
C ASN A 121 10.98 -11.85 0.81
N LEU A 122 11.97 -12.33 0.06
CA LEU A 122 12.23 -11.88 -1.30
C LEU A 122 11.41 -12.61 -2.37
N GLN A 123 10.79 -13.74 -2.04
CA GLN A 123 10.14 -14.62 -3.03
C GLN A 123 8.73 -15.07 -2.61
N CYS A 124 8.14 -14.48 -1.56
CA CYS A 124 6.85 -14.95 -1.04
C CYS A 124 5.63 -14.69 -1.93
N PHE A 125 5.75 -13.84 -2.96
CA PHE A 125 4.65 -13.51 -3.87
C PHE A 125 4.91 -14.05 -5.28
N SER A 126 3.85 -14.55 -5.92
CA SER A 126 3.89 -14.93 -7.34
C SER A 126 4.05 -13.73 -8.26
N SER A 127 4.39 -13.95 -9.53
CA SER A 127 4.53 -12.88 -10.50
C SER A 127 3.20 -12.18 -10.77
N GLU A 128 3.23 -10.94 -11.26
CA GLU A 128 2.05 -10.29 -11.86
C GLU A 128 1.68 -10.91 -13.23
N ASN A 129 2.57 -11.74 -13.80
CA ASN A 129 2.39 -12.40 -15.09
C ASN A 129 2.01 -13.89 -14.93
N GLU A 130 1.43 -14.29 -13.80
CA GLU A 130 0.92 -15.66 -13.66
C GLU A 130 -0.25 -15.94 -14.60
N ASP A 131 -0.46 -17.22 -14.90
CA ASP A 131 -1.60 -17.65 -15.69
C ASP A 131 -2.83 -17.73 -14.78
N GLY A 132 -3.88 -16.99 -15.10
CA GLY A 132 -5.17 -17.04 -14.40
C GLY A 132 -6.10 -18.15 -14.91
N GLY A 133 -5.63 -19.00 -15.83
CA GLY A 133 -6.41 -20.06 -16.46
C GLY A 133 -7.53 -19.50 -17.32
N VAL A 134 -8.78 -19.82 -16.96
CA VAL A 134 -9.98 -19.32 -17.67
C VAL A 134 -10.18 -17.81 -17.46
N TYR A 135 -9.45 -17.19 -16.52
CA TYR A 135 -9.58 -15.78 -16.18
C TYR A 135 -8.23 -15.13 -15.90
N THR A 136 -8.22 -13.96 -15.25
CA THR A 136 -6.99 -13.24 -14.88
C THR A 136 -6.44 -13.74 -13.56
N ALA A 137 -5.10 -13.77 -13.43
CA ALA A 137 -4.46 -14.04 -12.15
C ALA A 137 -4.90 -13.02 -11.07
N PRO A 138 -4.91 -13.41 -9.78
CA PRO A 138 -5.22 -12.51 -8.69
C PRO A 138 -4.29 -11.28 -8.63
N GLU A 139 -4.88 -10.10 -8.49
CA GLU A 139 -4.15 -8.84 -8.32
C GLU A 139 -3.70 -8.67 -6.86
N LEU A 140 -2.39 -8.50 -6.66
CA LEU A 140 -1.79 -8.24 -5.35
C LEU A 140 -1.84 -6.75 -5.01
N SER A 141 -2.38 -6.44 -3.83
CA SER A 141 -2.38 -5.11 -3.23
C SER A 141 -1.85 -5.18 -1.80
N ILE A 142 -1.01 -4.21 -1.42
CA ILE A 142 -0.41 -4.14 -0.09
C ILE A 142 -0.73 -2.78 0.51
N GLU A 143 -1.25 -2.79 1.74
CA GLU A 143 -1.72 -1.57 2.40
C GLU A 143 -1.26 -1.53 3.86
N ILE A 144 -0.97 -0.32 4.34
CA ILE A 144 -0.77 -0.03 5.75
C ILE A 144 -1.99 0.73 6.26
N LEU A 145 -2.79 0.10 7.12
CA LEU A 145 -3.98 0.72 7.68
C LEU A 145 -4.09 0.47 9.19
N ARG A 146 -4.15 1.55 9.97
CA ARG A 146 -4.22 1.50 11.46
C ARG A 146 -3.09 0.65 12.05
N ASN A 147 -1.87 0.86 11.54
CA ASN A 147 -0.63 0.17 11.91
C ASN A 147 -0.71 -1.36 11.80
N LYS A 148 -1.46 -1.82 10.80
CA LYS A 148 -1.50 -3.21 10.37
C LYS A 148 -1.12 -3.26 8.91
N LEU A 149 -0.38 -4.30 8.55
CA LEU A 149 -0.03 -4.60 7.18
C LEU A 149 -1.10 -5.54 6.62
N TYR A 150 -1.73 -5.14 5.52
CA TYR A 150 -2.66 -5.97 4.78
C TYR A 150 -2.02 -6.40 3.48
N ILE A 151 -2.13 -7.69 3.18
CA ILE A 151 -1.74 -8.30 1.91
C ILE A 151 -3.04 -8.84 1.32
N HIS A 152 -3.53 -8.19 0.26
CA HIS A 152 -4.82 -8.47 -0.36
C HIS A 152 -4.63 -9.00 -1.78
N TYR A 153 -5.40 -10.01 -2.12
CA TYR A 153 -5.48 -10.61 -3.44
C TYR A 153 -6.90 -10.47 -3.96
N ALA A 154 -7.06 -9.71 -5.03
CA ALA A 154 -8.34 -9.55 -5.71
C ALA A 154 -8.39 -10.46 -6.95
N HIS A 155 -9.36 -11.38 -7.00
CA HIS A 155 -9.54 -12.31 -8.11
C HIS A 155 -10.82 -11.99 -8.91
N GLY A 156 -11.09 -10.69 -9.07
CA GLY A 156 -12.25 -10.17 -9.80
C GLY A 156 -13.57 -10.84 -9.39
N ARG A 157 -14.23 -11.47 -10.36
CA ARG A 157 -15.53 -12.14 -10.18
C ARG A 157 -15.49 -13.41 -9.32
N TYR A 158 -14.32 -13.93 -9.00
CA TYR A 158 -14.14 -15.11 -8.15
C TYR A 158 -13.93 -14.75 -6.68
N GLY A 159 -13.87 -13.45 -6.38
CA GLY A 159 -13.77 -12.93 -5.03
C GLY A 159 -12.35 -12.50 -4.66
N CYS A 160 -11.98 -12.66 -3.40
CA CYS A 160 -10.73 -12.14 -2.86
C CYS A 160 -10.31 -12.84 -1.58
N TRP A 161 -9.06 -12.66 -1.19
CA TRP A 161 -8.59 -13.00 0.16
C TRP A 161 -7.57 -11.99 0.66
N LYS A 162 -7.42 -11.93 1.98
CA LYS A 162 -6.61 -10.93 2.65
C LYS A 162 -5.96 -11.51 3.90
N TYR A 163 -4.68 -11.27 4.05
CA TYR A 163 -3.94 -11.54 5.27
C TYR A 163 -3.69 -10.25 6.04
N THR A 164 -3.88 -10.29 7.35
CA THR A 164 -3.63 -9.16 8.25
C THR A 164 -2.47 -9.45 9.16
N PHE A 165 -1.45 -8.61 9.12
CA PHE A 165 -0.25 -8.72 9.92
C PHE A 165 -0.11 -7.57 10.92
N ARG A 166 0.56 -7.85 12.04
CA ARG A 166 0.93 -6.84 13.04
C ARG A 166 2.39 -6.98 13.44
N PHE A 167 3.11 -5.87 13.45
CA PHE A 167 4.48 -5.84 13.96
C PHE A 167 4.53 -6.13 15.46
N ARG A 168 5.34 -7.11 15.86
CA ARG A 168 5.55 -7.53 17.25
C ARG A 168 7.01 -7.93 17.46
N GLY A 169 7.73 -7.13 18.26
CA GLY A 169 9.13 -7.38 18.59
C GLY A 169 10.05 -7.10 17.40
N ALA A 170 10.29 -8.12 16.57
CA ALA A 170 11.21 -8.07 15.44
C ALA A 170 10.57 -8.43 14.09
N ASP A 171 9.33 -8.90 14.09
CA ASP A 171 8.67 -9.46 12.89
C ASP A 171 7.17 -9.12 12.88
N PHE A 172 6.47 -9.60 11.87
CA PHE A 172 5.05 -9.41 11.64
C PHE A 172 4.30 -10.74 11.87
N ASP A 173 3.45 -10.74 12.89
CA ASP A 173 2.60 -11.89 13.20
C ASP A 173 1.35 -11.85 12.31
N LEU A 174 1.01 -12.98 11.70
CA LEU A 174 -0.26 -13.18 11.01
C LEU A 174 -1.38 -13.23 12.07
N ILE A 175 -2.24 -12.21 12.10
CA ILE A 175 -3.29 -12.05 13.12
C ILE A 175 -4.70 -12.22 12.58
N GLY A 176 -4.89 -12.18 11.26
CA GLY A 176 -6.18 -12.48 10.66
C GLY A 176 -6.13 -12.87 9.20
N TYR A 177 -7.19 -13.53 8.76
CA TYR A 177 -7.44 -13.93 7.38
C TYR A 177 -8.91 -13.68 7.06
N ASP A 178 -9.18 -13.04 5.93
CA ASP A 178 -10.54 -12.85 5.42
C ASP A 178 -10.58 -13.28 3.96
N ALA A 179 -11.62 -14.00 3.55
CA ALA A 179 -11.81 -14.41 2.16
C ALA A 179 -13.29 -14.39 1.75
N SER A 180 -13.52 -14.11 0.48
CA SER A 180 -14.80 -14.20 -0.19
C SER A 180 -14.61 -15.01 -1.46
N ASN A 181 -15.39 -16.09 -1.61
CA ASN A 181 -15.49 -16.84 -2.85
C ASN A 181 -16.81 -16.47 -3.53
N ASN A 182 -16.72 -16.06 -4.79
CA ASN A 182 -17.82 -15.48 -5.51
C ASN A 182 -18.05 -16.17 -6.86
N THR A 183 -19.30 -16.12 -7.32
CA THR A 183 -19.68 -16.38 -8.70
C THR A 183 -20.24 -15.10 -9.28
N GLY A 184 -19.38 -14.28 -9.88
CA GLY A 184 -19.80 -12.96 -10.36
C GLY A 184 -20.09 -12.03 -9.18
N PRO A 185 -21.22 -11.31 -9.19
CA PRO A 185 -21.63 -10.48 -8.06
C PRO A 185 -22.11 -11.30 -6.85
N ARG A 186 -22.45 -12.58 -7.03
CA ARG A 186 -22.94 -13.44 -5.96
C ARG A 186 -21.82 -13.90 -5.05
N ILE A 187 -21.97 -13.71 -3.76
CA ILE A 187 -21.08 -14.28 -2.75
C ILE A 187 -21.56 -15.71 -2.41
N ASP A 188 -20.72 -16.71 -2.65
CA ASP A 188 -21.05 -18.11 -2.37
C ASP A 188 -20.61 -18.50 -0.94
N ARG A 189 -19.42 -18.04 -0.54
CA ARG A 189 -18.83 -18.37 0.76
C ARG A 189 -17.95 -17.23 1.25
N GLN A 190 -17.99 -16.97 2.55
CA GLN A 190 -17.03 -16.09 3.22
C GLN A 190 -16.38 -16.79 4.41
N VAL A 191 -15.12 -16.46 4.64
CA VAL A 191 -14.38 -16.88 5.83
C VAL A 191 -13.75 -15.68 6.47
N SER A 192 -13.82 -15.62 7.80
CA SER A 192 -13.03 -14.71 8.61
C SER A 192 -12.41 -15.47 9.77
N ILE A 193 -11.10 -15.35 9.93
CA ILE A 193 -10.32 -16.00 10.98
C ILE A 193 -9.57 -14.93 11.75
N ASN A 194 -9.73 -14.97 13.07
CA ASN A 194 -8.92 -14.20 13.99
C ASN A 194 -7.98 -15.16 14.71
N PHE A 195 -6.70 -15.17 14.30
CA PHE A 195 -5.69 -16.08 14.85
C PHE A 195 -5.33 -15.74 16.31
N LEU A 196 -5.54 -14.49 16.76
CA LEU A 196 -5.31 -14.10 18.15
C LEU A 196 -6.36 -14.70 19.09
N THR A 197 -7.63 -14.72 18.68
CA THR A 197 -8.71 -15.31 19.46
C THR A 197 -8.93 -16.79 19.14
N LYS A 198 -8.24 -17.31 18.12
CA LYS A 198 -8.44 -18.66 17.58
C LYS A 198 -9.90 -18.95 17.19
N ARG A 199 -10.57 -17.94 16.64
CA ARG A 199 -11.98 -18.04 16.20
C ARG A 199 -12.07 -17.95 14.69
N ARG A 200 -12.91 -18.81 14.12
CA ARG A 200 -13.27 -18.83 12.70
C ARG A 200 -14.77 -18.64 12.56
N LEU A 201 -15.15 -17.77 11.63
CA LEU A 201 -16.50 -17.62 11.11
C LEU A 201 -16.49 -18.08 9.65
N GLU A 202 -17.37 -19.01 9.33
CA GLU A 202 -17.68 -19.42 7.97
C GLU A 202 -19.13 -19.04 7.66
N ARG A 203 -19.35 -18.37 6.53
CA ARG A 203 -20.67 -17.96 6.05
C ARG A 203 -20.90 -18.62 4.70
N ILE A 204 -21.97 -19.39 4.57
CA ILE A 204 -22.32 -20.11 3.33
C ILE A 204 -23.65 -19.60 2.81
N ASN A 205 -23.69 -19.15 1.56
CA ASN A 205 -24.93 -18.69 0.95
C ASN A 205 -25.87 -19.87 0.69
N LYS A 206 -27.11 -19.76 1.18
CA LYS A 206 -28.19 -20.73 0.99
C LYS A 206 -29.11 -20.37 -0.17
N ASN A 207 -29.13 -19.11 -0.59
CA ASN A 207 -29.86 -18.68 -1.77
C ASN A 207 -29.03 -19.01 -3.02
N VAL A 208 -29.11 -20.26 -3.47
CA VAL A 208 -28.37 -20.76 -4.65
C VAL A 208 -28.78 -20.09 -5.95
N THR A 209 -29.97 -19.47 -5.96
CA THR A 209 -30.50 -18.68 -7.08
C THR A 209 -30.16 -17.19 -6.99
N ALA A 210 -29.41 -16.77 -5.96
CA ALA A 210 -29.01 -15.37 -5.83
C ALA A 210 -28.29 -14.89 -7.10
N GLU A 211 -28.55 -13.65 -7.48
CA GLU A 211 -27.86 -12.97 -8.58
C GLU A 211 -26.93 -11.87 -8.07
N GLY A 212 -26.88 -11.66 -6.74
CA GLY A 212 -26.00 -10.72 -6.08
C GLY A 212 -26.79 -9.67 -5.27
N GLY A 213 -26.44 -9.52 -3.99
CA GLY A 213 -27.11 -8.61 -3.05
C GLY A 213 -28.34 -9.21 -2.37
N ASP A 214 -28.83 -10.37 -2.81
CA ASP A 214 -29.94 -11.13 -2.24
C ASP A 214 -29.48 -12.44 -1.56
N GLU A 215 -28.19 -12.54 -1.24
CA GLU A 215 -27.63 -13.70 -0.54
C GLU A 215 -28.18 -13.85 0.88
N VAL A 216 -28.41 -15.10 1.28
CA VAL A 216 -28.85 -15.45 2.65
C VAL A 216 -27.84 -16.42 3.22
N PHE A 217 -27.14 -16.02 4.28
CA PHE A 217 -26.03 -16.79 4.83
C PHE A 217 -26.44 -17.65 6.03
N ASP A 218 -26.00 -18.90 6.01
CA ASP A 218 -25.79 -19.66 7.23
C ASP A 218 -24.42 -19.32 7.83
N GLU A 219 -24.39 -19.09 9.13
CA GLU A 219 -23.17 -18.77 9.85
C GLU A 219 -22.75 -19.93 10.75
N LYS A 220 -21.48 -20.32 10.65
CA LYS A 220 -20.87 -21.35 11.49
C LYS A 220 -19.64 -20.78 12.18
N TRP A 221 -19.69 -20.79 13.50
CA TRP A 221 -18.55 -20.45 14.34
C TRP A 221 -17.80 -21.71 14.76
N SER A 222 -16.48 -21.67 14.73
CA SER A 222 -15.63 -22.73 15.26
C SER A 222 -14.36 -22.18 15.87
N ASP A 223 -13.79 -22.93 16.81
CA ASP A 223 -12.45 -22.69 17.31
C ASP A 223 -11.41 -23.35 16.39
N ILE A 224 -10.21 -22.79 16.34
CA ILE A 224 -9.07 -23.36 15.64
C ILE A 224 -7.93 -23.67 16.61
N SER A 225 -7.14 -24.69 16.32
CA SER A 225 -5.91 -24.98 17.06
C SER A 225 -4.73 -24.39 16.31
N LEU A 226 -3.83 -23.75 17.04
CA LEU A 226 -2.59 -23.16 16.53
C LEU A 226 -1.53 -23.28 17.63
N GLU A 227 -0.33 -23.70 17.25
CA GLU A 227 0.84 -23.71 18.15
C GLU A 227 1.44 -22.32 18.32
N GLY A 228 1.28 -21.45 17.33
CA GLY A 228 1.77 -20.06 17.34
C GLY A 228 1.20 -19.26 16.17
N LEU A 229 1.62 -18.00 16.06
CA LEU A 229 1.27 -17.15 14.92
C LEU A 229 2.38 -17.25 13.86
N ALA A 230 1.99 -17.49 12.60
CA ALA A 230 2.91 -17.47 11.48
C ALA A 230 3.60 -16.10 11.37
N LYS A 231 4.88 -16.12 11.05
CA LYS A 231 5.72 -14.93 10.88
C LYS A 231 5.84 -14.60 9.41
N LEU A 232 5.74 -13.32 9.04
CA LEU A 232 5.87 -12.89 7.65
C LEU A 232 7.21 -13.30 7.03
N SER A 233 8.29 -13.28 7.80
CA SER A 233 9.61 -13.73 7.34
C SER A 233 9.67 -15.22 6.98
N ASN A 234 8.79 -16.05 7.55
CA ASN A 234 8.78 -17.51 7.38
C ASN A 234 7.75 -17.99 6.35
N ILE A 235 6.95 -17.10 5.76
CA ILE A 235 5.99 -17.47 4.73
C ILE A 235 6.73 -17.68 3.42
N GLU A 236 6.81 -18.93 2.97
CA GLU A 236 7.48 -19.28 1.70
C GLU A 236 6.67 -18.85 0.49
N ASP A 237 5.35 -19.04 0.54
CA ASP A 237 4.46 -18.77 -0.59
C ASP A 237 3.04 -18.43 -0.12
N PHE A 238 2.56 -17.23 -0.49
CA PHE A 238 1.21 -16.78 -0.16
C PHE A 238 0.11 -17.51 -0.94
N ASP A 239 0.42 -18.08 -2.11
CA ASP A 239 -0.55 -18.81 -2.92
C ASP A 239 -0.93 -20.15 -2.26
N ASN A 240 0.02 -20.73 -1.52
CA ASN A 240 -0.17 -21.98 -0.78
C ASN A 240 -0.53 -21.76 0.70
N LEU A 241 -0.62 -20.50 1.15
CA LEU A 241 -0.87 -20.16 2.55
C LEU A 241 -2.33 -20.45 2.97
N GLY A 242 -3.29 -20.26 2.07
CA GLY A 242 -4.70 -20.57 2.30
C GLY A 242 -5.27 -19.98 3.60
N GLU A 243 -6.17 -20.73 4.26
CA GLU A 243 -6.83 -20.29 5.51
C GLU A 243 -5.95 -20.45 6.77
N GLY A 244 -4.67 -20.80 6.64
CA GLY A 244 -3.69 -20.73 7.73
C GLY A 244 -3.70 -21.87 8.77
N GLY A 245 -3.84 -23.12 8.34
CA GLY A 245 -3.78 -24.29 9.23
C GLY A 245 -2.35 -24.76 9.52
N TRP A 246 -1.68 -24.12 10.48
CA TRP A 246 -0.36 -24.51 11.00
C TRP A 246 -0.37 -24.59 12.53
#